data_AF-A0A8H8WWU0-F1
#
_entry.id   AF-A0A8H8WWU0-F1
#
_cell.length_a   1.000
_cell.length_b   1.000
_cell.length_c   1.000
_cell.angle_alpha   90.00
_cell.angle_beta   90.00
_cell.angle_gamma   90.00
#
_symmetry.space_group_name_H-M   'P 1'
#
loop_
_entity.id
_entity.type
_entity.pdbx_description
1 polymer ?
#
loop_
_entity_poly.entity_id
_entity_poly.type
_entity_poly.pdbx_seq_one_letter_code
_entity_poly.pdbx_strand_id
1 'polypeptide(L)'
;MRRFPSLGARAAVLAACLLAASPALAQTRPKPGAKPPEATKLPEKEAPASPPPPDAPAPYDRDLLRLSEIIGALSFLRELCGHPDAAEWPARMKALLDSEGTSQGRRDRLAGAYNRGYGGYAVTYRVCTPSAVEAATRFIGEGERLSVALAGRFGG
;
A
#
# COMPACT_ATOMS: atom_id res chain seq x y z
N MET A 1 4.61 21.68 -43.61
CA MET A 1 5.49 22.84 -43.41
C MET A 1 4.66 24.05 -43.00
N ARG A 2 4.70 24.44 -41.72
CA ARG A 2 4.35 25.79 -41.24
C ARG A 2 5.29 26.11 -40.07
N ARG A 3 5.87 27.30 -40.08
CA ARG A 3 7.05 27.75 -39.33
C ARG A 3 6.66 28.95 -38.45
N PHE A 4 7.14 28.94 -37.19
CA PHE A 4 7.43 30.05 -36.26
C PHE A 4 6.27 30.89 -35.66
N PRO A 5 6.45 31.62 -34.52
CA PRO A 5 7.69 31.89 -33.77
C PRO A 5 7.67 31.78 -32.21
N SER A 6 8.90 31.70 -31.67
CA SER A 6 9.52 32.38 -30.51
C SER A 6 8.99 32.33 -29.06
N LEU A 7 9.85 31.72 -28.22
CA LEU A 7 10.48 32.25 -27.00
C LEU A 7 9.67 33.22 -26.11
N GLY A 8 9.23 32.70 -24.96
CA GLY A 8 9.02 33.46 -23.73
C GLY A 8 10.01 33.00 -22.67
N ALA A 9 11.01 33.83 -22.37
CA ALA A 9 12.03 33.60 -21.37
C ALA A 9 11.68 34.31 -20.05
N ARG A 10 12.17 33.74 -18.93
CA ARG A 10 12.37 34.36 -17.59
C ARG A 10 11.08 34.48 -16.76
N ALA A 11 11.06 34.23 -15.45
CA ALA A 11 12.12 34.41 -14.47
C ALA A 11 12.01 33.40 -13.31
N ALA A 12 13.15 32.85 -12.91
CA ALA A 12 13.32 32.24 -11.61
C ALA A 12 13.42 33.36 -10.57
N VAL A 13 12.55 33.33 -9.55
CA VAL A 13 12.69 34.17 -8.35
C VAL A 13 13.09 33.26 -7.21
N LEU A 14 14.39 33.20 -6.97
CA LEU A 14 14.99 32.74 -5.72
C LEU A 14 14.70 33.78 -4.64
N ALA A 15 13.89 33.43 -3.64
CA ALA A 15 13.76 34.19 -2.41
C ALA A 15 14.14 33.29 -1.24
N ALA A 16 15.42 33.38 -0.86
CA ALA A 16 15.94 32.84 0.38
C ALA A 16 15.75 33.88 1.49
N CYS A 17 14.96 33.53 2.52
CA CYS A 17 14.82 34.33 3.74
C CYS A 17 15.02 33.42 4.97
N LEU A 18 16.24 33.51 5.49
CA LEU A 18 16.62 33.73 6.89
C LEU A 18 15.98 32.88 8.02
N LEU A 19 16.90 32.25 8.73
CA LEU A 19 16.83 31.63 10.06
C LEU A 19 16.05 32.45 11.10
N ALA A 20 15.17 31.78 11.84
CA ALA A 20 14.81 32.17 13.20
C ALA A 20 14.63 30.92 14.06
N ALA A 21 15.67 30.58 14.82
CA ALA A 21 15.62 29.61 15.90
C ALA A 21 14.77 30.21 17.04
N SER A 22 13.69 29.53 17.42
CA SER A 22 12.91 29.90 18.62
C SER A 22 13.34 29.04 19.82
N PRO A 23 13.53 29.65 21.01
CA PRO A 23 14.11 29.00 22.16
C PRO A 23 13.10 28.14 22.92
N ALA A 24 13.65 27.13 23.60
CA ALA A 24 12.97 26.26 24.54
C ALA A 24 12.29 27.04 25.68
N LEU A 25 11.00 26.81 25.88
CA LEU A 25 10.33 27.07 27.16
C LEU A 25 10.24 25.75 27.94
N ALA A 26 11.16 25.61 28.88
CA ALA A 26 11.10 24.64 29.95
C ALA A 26 9.86 24.90 30.82
N GLN A 27 8.95 23.92 30.93
CA GLN A 27 8.01 23.86 32.03
C GLN A 27 8.41 22.72 32.97
N THR A 28 8.59 23.10 34.24
CA THR A 28 9.09 22.25 35.31
C THR A 28 7.94 21.87 36.24
N ARG A 29 7.74 20.55 36.40
CA ARG A 29 7.27 19.78 37.60
C ARG A 29 5.79 19.86 38.03
N PRO A 30 5.21 18.76 38.56
CA PRO A 30 5.57 18.18 39.89
C PRO A 30 5.79 16.66 39.98
N LYS A 31 6.37 16.27 41.13
CA LYS A 31 6.78 14.92 41.60
C LYS A 31 5.59 13.97 41.89
N PRO A 32 5.84 12.64 41.96
CA PRO A 32 4.82 11.60 42.12
C PRO A 32 4.32 11.50 43.57
N GLY A 33 2.99 11.38 43.73
CA GLY A 33 2.31 11.20 45.01
C GLY A 33 1.29 10.05 44.96
N ALA A 34 1.52 9.09 45.85
CA ALA A 34 0.66 8.05 46.45
C ALA A 34 -0.75 7.71 45.89
N LYS A 35 -0.98 6.40 45.69
CA LYS A 35 -2.31 5.73 45.60
C LYS A 35 -3.08 5.85 46.91
N PRO A 36 -4.42 5.98 46.89
CA PRO A 36 -5.32 4.87 47.32
C PRO A 36 -6.76 4.94 46.70
N PRO A 37 -7.70 4.03 47.04
CA PRO A 37 -7.65 2.59 47.21
C PRO A 37 -8.49 1.85 46.13
N GLU A 38 -8.33 0.53 46.14
CA GLU A 38 -9.08 -0.50 45.44
C GLU A 38 -10.61 -0.28 45.49
N ALA A 39 -11.20 0.03 44.33
CA ALA A 39 -12.63 -0.11 44.12
C ALA A 39 -12.88 -1.48 43.49
N THR A 40 -13.38 -2.39 44.31
CA THR A 40 -13.94 -3.69 43.94
C THR A 40 -14.86 -3.53 42.73
N LYS A 41 -14.41 -3.93 41.54
CA LYS A 41 -15.31 -4.16 40.40
C LYS A 41 -15.89 -5.56 40.57
N LEU A 42 -17.20 -5.58 40.82
CA LEU A 42 -18.06 -6.76 40.83
C LEU A 42 -17.75 -7.67 39.62
N PRO A 43 -17.97 -9.00 39.74
CA PRO A 43 -17.62 -9.97 38.72
C PRO A 43 -18.24 -9.57 37.38
N GLU A 44 -17.37 -9.37 36.39
CA GLU A 44 -17.75 -9.09 35.02
C GLU A 44 -18.45 -10.34 34.49
N LYS A 45 -19.77 -10.29 34.51
CA LYS A 45 -20.63 -11.23 33.80
C LYS A 45 -20.18 -11.22 32.35
N GLU A 46 -19.55 -12.32 31.94
CA GLU A 46 -19.05 -12.56 30.60
C GLU A 46 -20.18 -12.33 29.60
N ALA A 47 -20.18 -11.16 28.96
CA ALA A 47 -21.07 -10.86 27.87
C ALA A 47 -20.56 -11.65 26.65
N PRO A 48 -21.46 -12.30 25.89
CA PRO A 48 -21.06 -13.00 24.67
C PRO A 48 -20.30 -12.02 23.75
N ALA A 49 -19.14 -12.45 23.25
CA ALA A 49 -18.27 -11.64 22.41
C ALA A 49 -19.06 -11.06 21.22
N SER A 50 -19.12 -9.73 21.14
CA SER A 50 -19.64 -9.04 19.96
C SER A 50 -18.86 -9.49 18.72
N PRO A 51 -19.51 -9.66 17.56
CA PRO A 51 -18.81 -10.00 16.33
C PRO A 51 -17.72 -8.96 16.04
N PRO A 52 -16.56 -9.38 15.50
CA PRO A 52 -15.47 -8.47 15.20
C PRO A 52 -15.94 -7.36 14.24
N PRO A 53 -15.36 -6.16 14.32
CA PRO A 53 -15.66 -5.10 13.38
C PRO A 53 -15.47 -5.60 11.94
N PRO A 54 -16.28 -5.14 10.97
CA PRO A 54 -16.21 -5.58 9.57
C PRO A 54 -14.81 -5.37 8.93
N ASP A 55 -13.98 -4.49 9.51
CA ASP A 55 -12.63 -4.18 9.06
C ASP A 55 -11.50 -4.82 9.88
N ALA A 56 -11.82 -5.73 10.81
CA ALA A 56 -10.79 -6.48 11.53
C ALA A 56 -9.91 -7.28 10.53
N PRO A 57 -8.57 -7.26 10.67
CA PRO A 57 -7.69 -7.97 9.75
C PRO A 57 -7.95 -9.46 9.77
N ALA A 58 -8.24 -10.04 8.62
CA ALA A 58 -8.34 -11.48 8.46
C ALA A 58 -6.93 -12.12 8.50
N PRO A 59 -6.79 -13.39 8.93
CA PRO A 59 -5.50 -14.07 8.95
C PRO A 59 -4.79 -14.12 7.58
N TYR A 60 -5.56 -14.10 6.48
CA TYR A 60 -5.07 -14.11 5.10
C TYR A 60 -4.84 -12.71 4.50
N ASP A 61 -5.19 -11.62 5.19
CA ASP A 61 -5.09 -10.27 4.63
C ASP A 61 -3.63 -9.92 4.26
N ARG A 62 -2.65 -10.46 4.98
CA ARG A 62 -1.22 -10.29 4.65
C ARG A 62 -0.86 -10.87 3.27
N ASP A 63 -1.37 -12.06 2.96
CA ASP A 63 -1.13 -12.75 1.71
C ASP A 63 -1.88 -12.07 0.56
N LEU A 64 -3.11 -11.59 0.79
CA LEU A 64 -3.86 -10.79 -0.19
C LEU A 64 -3.17 -9.46 -0.52
N LEU A 65 -2.65 -8.76 0.47
CA LEU A 65 -1.91 -7.52 0.24
C LEU A 65 -0.64 -7.79 -0.55
N ARG A 66 0.08 -8.88 -0.27
CA ARG A 66 1.25 -9.26 -1.05
C ARG A 66 0.90 -9.64 -2.49
N LEU A 67 -0.17 -10.42 -2.68
CA LEU A 67 -0.68 -10.77 -4.00
C LEU A 67 -1.06 -9.52 -4.80
N SER A 68 -1.75 -8.56 -4.17
CA SER A 68 -2.12 -7.30 -4.80
C SER A 68 -0.90 -6.48 -5.24
N GLU A 69 0.14 -6.41 -4.41
CA GLU A 69 1.41 -5.76 -4.75
C GLU A 69 2.11 -6.43 -5.94
N ILE A 70 2.10 -7.76 -5.99
CA ILE A 70 2.63 -8.55 -7.12
C ILE A 70 1.87 -8.26 -8.41
N ILE A 71 0.54 -8.21 -8.36
CA ILE A 71 -0.30 -7.87 -9.52
C ILE A 71 0.05 -6.47 -10.03
N GLY A 72 0.29 -5.51 -9.13
CA GLY A 72 0.74 -4.15 -9.50
C GLY A 72 2.09 -4.13 -10.18
N ALA A 73 3.08 -4.86 -9.63
CA ALA A 73 4.40 -4.97 -10.23
C ALA A 73 4.35 -5.62 -11.63
N LEU A 74 3.56 -6.69 -11.79
CA LEU A 74 3.38 -7.37 -13.07
C LEU A 74 2.64 -6.50 -14.09
N SER A 75 1.64 -5.75 -13.66
CA SER A 75 0.93 -4.81 -14.55
C SER A 75 1.90 -3.84 -15.21
N PHE A 76 2.84 -3.27 -14.44
CA PHE A 76 3.87 -2.40 -15.01
C PHE A 76 4.90 -3.17 -15.86
N LEU A 77 5.51 -4.22 -15.31
CA LEU A 77 6.63 -4.92 -15.94
C LEU A 77 6.23 -5.61 -17.26
N ARG A 78 5.04 -6.20 -17.32
CA ARG A 78 4.56 -6.90 -18.52
C ARG A 78 4.21 -5.90 -19.62
N GLU A 79 3.60 -4.78 -19.28
CA GLU A 79 3.33 -3.68 -20.21
C GLU A 79 4.64 -3.10 -20.76
N LEU A 80 5.59 -2.78 -19.89
CA LEU A 80 6.90 -2.23 -20.27
C LEU A 80 7.66 -3.14 -21.25
N CYS A 81 7.56 -4.46 -21.05
CA CYS A 81 8.21 -5.45 -21.90
C CYS A 81 7.38 -5.93 -23.09
N GLY A 82 6.19 -5.36 -23.32
CA GLY A 82 5.34 -5.67 -24.47
C GLY A 82 4.81 -7.12 -24.47
N HIS A 83 4.62 -7.70 -23.30
CA HIS A 83 4.07 -9.05 -23.19
C HIS A 83 2.58 -9.08 -23.58
N PRO A 84 2.10 -10.12 -24.28
CA PRO A 84 0.72 -10.19 -24.78
C PRO A 84 -0.32 -10.28 -23.66
N ASP A 85 0.05 -10.80 -22.49
CA ASP A 85 -0.81 -10.92 -21.31
C ASP A 85 -0.82 -9.65 -20.43
N ALA A 86 -0.17 -8.55 -20.85
CA ALA A 86 -0.07 -7.33 -20.04
C ALA A 86 -1.45 -6.80 -19.57
N ALA A 87 -2.47 -6.88 -20.44
CA ALA A 87 -3.83 -6.43 -20.13
C ALA A 87 -4.55 -7.30 -19.09
N GLU A 88 -4.08 -8.53 -18.83
CA GLU A 88 -4.71 -9.43 -17.87
C GLU A 88 -4.46 -8.99 -16.42
N TRP A 89 -3.32 -8.35 -16.13
CA TRP A 89 -2.94 -8.03 -14.75
C TRP A 89 -3.83 -6.95 -14.10
N PRO A 90 -4.17 -5.84 -14.79
CA PRO A 90 -5.19 -4.92 -14.29
C PRO A 90 -6.57 -5.58 -14.10
N ALA A 91 -6.94 -6.51 -15.00
CA ALA A 91 -8.19 -7.25 -14.87
C ALA A 91 -8.20 -8.19 -13.65
N ARG A 92 -7.07 -8.83 -13.34
CA ARG A 92 -6.89 -9.63 -12.12
C ARG A 92 -6.99 -8.77 -10.86
N MET A 93 -6.45 -7.55 -10.86
CA MET A 93 -6.63 -6.62 -9.74
C MET A 93 -8.10 -6.25 -9.56
N LYS A 94 -8.82 -6.01 -10.67
CA LYS A 94 -10.27 -5.77 -10.61
C LYS A 94 -11.01 -6.96 -9.99
N ALA A 95 -10.72 -8.18 -10.43
CA ALA A 95 -11.34 -9.38 -9.87
C ALA A 95 -11.05 -9.53 -8.36
N LEU A 96 -9.82 -9.26 -7.94
CA LEU A 96 -9.42 -9.29 -6.52
C LEU A 96 -10.20 -8.26 -5.69
N LEU A 97 -10.37 -7.04 -6.20
CA LEU A 97 -11.15 -6.00 -5.52
C LEU A 97 -12.64 -6.31 -5.47
N ASP A 98 -13.17 -7.01 -6.48
CA ASP A 98 -14.57 -7.38 -6.54
C ASP A 98 -14.87 -8.54 -5.56
N SER A 99 -13.93 -9.47 -5.34
CA SER A 99 -14.11 -10.57 -4.37
C SER A 99 -13.73 -10.21 -2.93
N GLU A 100 -12.56 -9.59 -2.73
CA GLU A 100 -11.99 -9.35 -1.41
C GLU A 100 -12.26 -7.93 -0.88
N GLY A 101 -12.69 -7.02 -1.75
CA GLY A 101 -12.95 -5.63 -1.40
C GLY A 101 -14.25 -5.40 -0.65
N THR A 102 -14.52 -6.16 0.41
CA THR A 102 -15.82 -6.20 1.14
C THR A 102 -16.19 -4.89 1.84
N SER A 103 -15.23 -3.99 2.03
CA SER A 103 -15.42 -2.66 2.60
C SER A 103 -14.52 -1.66 1.87
N GLN A 104 -14.85 -0.36 1.96
CA GLN A 104 -14.02 0.68 1.37
C GLN A 104 -12.59 0.66 1.94
N GLY A 105 -12.45 0.50 3.26
CA GLY A 105 -11.13 0.40 3.89
C GLY A 105 -10.31 -0.80 3.40
N ARG A 106 -10.95 -1.96 3.16
CA ARG A 106 -10.25 -3.14 2.60
C ARG A 106 -9.87 -2.91 1.14
N ARG A 107 -10.76 -2.31 0.32
CA ARG A 107 -10.45 -1.91 -1.06
C ARG A 107 -9.27 -0.94 -1.14
N ASP A 108 -9.23 0.06 -0.27
CA ASP A 108 -8.16 1.05 -0.24
C ASP A 108 -6.81 0.43 0.11
N ARG A 109 -6.78 -0.53 1.05
CA ARG A 109 -5.55 -1.25 1.40
C ARG A 109 -5.03 -2.11 0.25
N LEU A 110 -5.93 -2.84 -0.43
CA LEU A 110 -5.58 -3.64 -1.61
C LEU A 110 -5.09 -2.74 -2.75
N ALA A 111 -5.85 -1.71 -3.13
CA ALA A 111 -5.46 -0.75 -4.16
C ALA A 111 -4.12 -0.06 -3.82
N GLY A 112 -3.91 0.29 -2.56
CA GLY A 112 -2.64 0.83 -2.07
C GLY A 112 -1.47 -0.14 -2.27
N ALA A 113 -1.66 -1.44 -2.02
CA ALA A 113 -0.63 -2.45 -2.26
C ALA A 113 -0.30 -2.60 -3.75
N TYR A 114 -1.32 -2.70 -4.60
CA TYR A 114 -1.15 -2.66 -6.05
C TYR A 114 -0.35 -1.44 -6.51
N ASN A 115 -0.72 -0.24 -6.04
CA ASN A 115 -0.05 1.01 -6.41
C ASN A 115 1.42 1.04 -5.97
N ARG A 116 1.74 0.47 -4.79
CA ARG A 116 3.14 0.34 -4.36
C ARG A 116 3.95 -0.56 -5.30
N GLY A 117 3.39 -1.70 -5.69
CA GLY A 117 4.04 -2.62 -6.63
C GLY A 117 4.27 -1.99 -8.00
N TYR A 118 3.24 -1.35 -8.56
CA TYR A 118 3.33 -0.65 -9.85
C TYR A 118 4.35 0.49 -9.79
N GLY A 119 4.20 1.39 -8.81
CA GLY A 119 5.05 2.58 -8.65
C GLY A 119 6.51 2.26 -8.37
N GLY A 120 6.79 1.22 -7.56
CA GLY A 120 8.16 0.81 -7.21
C GLY A 120 8.98 0.38 -8.42
N TYR A 121 8.36 -0.30 -9.39
CA TYR A 121 9.03 -0.66 -10.64
C TYR A 121 9.01 0.46 -11.66
N ALA A 122 7.94 1.25 -11.68
CA ALA A 122 7.86 2.42 -12.55
C ALA A 122 9.06 3.35 -12.33
N VAL A 123 9.39 3.71 -11.09
CA VAL A 123 10.54 4.60 -10.82
C VAL A 123 11.91 4.00 -11.20
N THR A 124 12.01 2.68 -11.28
CA THR A 124 13.27 1.96 -11.53
C THR A 124 13.53 1.74 -13.01
N TYR A 125 12.50 1.37 -13.78
CA TYR A 125 12.64 1.00 -15.19
C TYR A 125 11.91 1.96 -16.11
N ARG A 126 12.51 2.24 -17.27
CA ARG A 126 11.93 3.08 -18.34
C ARG A 126 11.93 2.40 -19.70
N VAL A 127 12.73 1.36 -19.84
CA VAL A 127 12.78 0.45 -20.98
C VAL A 127 12.86 -0.97 -20.42
N CYS A 128 12.39 -1.95 -21.19
CA CYS A 128 12.53 -3.35 -20.78
C CYS A 128 14.02 -3.74 -20.74
N THR A 129 14.47 -4.27 -19.61
CA THR A 129 15.83 -4.76 -19.40
C THR A 129 15.80 -6.24 -19.01
N PRO A 130 16.93 -6.97 -19.10
CA PRO A 130 16.99 -8.35 -18.61
C PRO A 130 16.59 -8.48 -17.13
N SER A 131 16.93 -7.49 -16.29
CA SER A 131 16.55 -7.49 -14.88
C SER A 131 15.05 -7.23 -14.66
N ALA A 132 14.40 -6.44 -15.51
CA ALA A 132 12.95 -6.26 -15.47
C ALA A 132 12.20 -7.55 -15.84
N VAL A 133 12.68 -8.28 -16.86
CA VAL A 133 12.15 -9.59 -17.25
C VAL A 133 12.32 -10.60 -16.12
N GLU A 134 13.50 -10.64 -15.50
CA GLU A 134 13.76 -11.55 -14.39
C GLU A 134 12.87 -11.23 -13.17
N ALA A 135 12.67 -9.95 -12.84
CA ALA A 135 11.76 -9.53 -11.79
C ALA A 135 10.32 -10.01 -12.07
N ALA A 136 9.83 -9.85 -13.31
CA ALA A 136 8.51 -10.34 -13.70
C ALA A 136 8.39 -11.87 -13.54
N THR A 137 9.39 -12.64 -13.98
CA THR A 137 9.40 -14.11 -13.83
C THR A 137 9.33 -14.53 -12.37
N ARG A 138 10.08 -13.87 -11.47
CA ARG A 138 10.03 -14.15 -10.03
C ARG A 138 8.65 -13.87 -9.44
N PHE A 139 8.02 -12.78 -9.86
CA PHE A 139 6.68 -12.42 -9.39
C PHE A 139 5.57 -13.34 -9.89
N ILE A 140 5.68 -13.90 -11.08
CA ILE A 140 4.75 -14.93 -11.55
C ILE A 140 4.80 -16.13 -10.60
N GLY A 141 5.99 -16.66 -10.33
CA GLY A 141 6.15 -17.81 -9.43
C GLY A 141 5.77 -17.52 -7.97
N GLU A 142 5.90 -16.28 -7.51
CA GLU A 142 5.41 -15.87 -6.18
C GLU A 142 3.88 -15.73 -6.15
N GLY A 143 3.30 -15.07 -7.16
CA GLY A 143 1.86 -14.88 -7.28
C GLY A 143 1.11 -16.20 -7.41
N GLU A 144 1.65 -17.17 -8.17
CA GLU A 144 1.09 -18.52 -8.27
C GLU A 144 1.07 -19.22 -6.91
N ARG A 145 2.18 -19.21 -6.18
CA ARG A 145 2.26 -19.82 -4.83
C ARG A 145 1.28 -19.20 -3.85
N LEU A 146 1.16 -17.87 -3.84
CA LEU A 146 0.18 -17.18 -3.00
C LEU A 146 -1.25 -17.52 -3.39
N SER A 147 -1.56 -17.53 -4.68
CA SER A 147 -2.90 -17.84 -5.18
C SER A 147 -3.33 -19.27 -4.80
N VAL A 148 -2.43 -20.24 -4.97
CA VAL A 148 -2.67 -21.64 -4.56
C VAL A 148 -2.81 -21.76 -3.04
N ALA A 149 -1.96 -21.10 -2.27
CA ALA A 149 -2.03 -21.14 -0.81
C ALA A 149 -3.33 -20.51 -0.27
N LEU A 150 -3.78 -19.40 -0.87
CA LEU A 150 -5.03 -18.73 -0.53
C LEU A 150 -6.23 -19.63 -0.86
N ALA A 151 -6.29 -20.16 -2.08
CA ALA A 151 -7.37 -21.04 -2.51
C ALA A 151 -7.43 -22.33 -1.68
N GLY A 152 -6.29 -22.98 -1.43
CA GLY A 152 -6.25 -24.23 -0.68
C GLY A 152 -6.60 -24.11 0.81
N ARG A 153 -6.50 -22.90 1.38
CA ARG A 153 -6.76 -22.65 2.82
C ARG A 153 -8.06 -21.93 3.09
N PHE A 154 -8.53 -21.13 2.12
CA PHE A 154 -9.64 -20.18 2.30
C PHE A 154 -10.63 -20.17 1.14
N GLY A 155 -10.39 -20.93 0.05
CA GLY A 155 -11.34 -21.10 -1.06
C GLY A 155 -12.37 -22.17 -0.70
N GLY A 156 -13.55 -21.73 -0.24
CA GLY A 156 -14.71 -22.59 0.00
C GLY A 156 -15.46 -22.97 -1.26
#